data_AF-A0A4Y2N803-F1
#
_entry.id   AF-A0A4Y2N803-F1
#
_cell.length_a   1.000
_cell.length_b   1.000
_cell.length_c   1.000
_cell.angle_alpha   90.00
_cell.angle_beta   90.00
_cell.angle_gamma   90.00
#
_symmetry.space_group_name_H-M   'P 1'
#
loop_
_entity.id
_entity.type
_entity.pdbx_description
1 polymer ?
#
loop_
_entity_poly.entity_id
_entity_poly.type
_entity_poly.pdbx_seq_one_letter_code
_entity_poly.pdbx_strand_id
1 'polypeptide(L)'
;MCETVRVNTNKYAEYIQEKKNITHSKWKPVEFVEEIWNFLSVMLIMSIARLPKMSDYWASNPMLGNDMIKRTMTRDRFMEILRYFHLSNREEEKNPQDEGYNIMQKLDPFMKDLKLNFLKHFSPYRELSIDEALIKYKGRLGIVQYMPMKPAKR
;
A
#
# COMPACT_ATOMS: atom_id res chain seq x y z
N MET A 1 -5.63 -12.64 -0.96
CA MET A 1 -4.88 -11.38 -0.98
C MET A 1 -5.48 -10.28 -1.88
N CYS A 2 -5.23 -10.20 -3.20
CA CYS A 2 -5.65 -9.02 -4.00
C CYS A 2 -7.16 -8.78 -4.04
N GLU A 3 -7.97 -9.84 -4.04
CA GLU A 3 -9.43 -9.71 -3.97
C GLU A 3 -9.90 -9.09 -2.65
N THR A 4 -9.29 -9.49 -1.53
CA THR A 4 -9.53 -8.89 -0.21
C THR A 4 -9.16 -7.40 -0.20
N VAL A 5 -8.02 -7.05 -0.80
CA VAL A 5 -7.59 -5.65 -0.93
C VAL A 5 -8.57 -4.84 -1.78
N ARG A 6 -9.09 -5.41 -2.87
CA ARG A 6 -10.10 -4.78 -3.72
C ARG A 6 -11.35 -4.43 -2.91
N VAL A 7 -11.91 -5.41 -2.20
CA VAL A 7 -13.11 -5.23 -1.37
C VAL A 7 -12.87 -4.19 -0.28
N ASN A 8 -11.76 -4.29 0.45
CA ASN A 8 -11.45 -3.37 1.55
C ASN A 8 -11.18 -1.93 1.06
N THR A 9 -10.55 -1.77 -0.10
CA THR A 9 -10.34 -0.46 -0.73
C THR A 9 -11.67 0.21 -1.09
N ASN A 10 -12.65 -0.54 -1.61
CA ASN A 10 -13.98 -0.01 -1.91
C ASN A 10 -14.74 0.39 -0.64
N LYS A 11 -14.82 -0.52 0.35
CA LYS A 11 -15.45 -0.24 1.65
C LYS A 11 -14.82 0.98 2.33
N TYR A 12 -13.50 1.14 2.25
CA TYR A 12 -12.82 2.28 2.85
C TYR A 12 -13.16 3.59 2.13
N ALA A 13 -13.33 3.57 0.81
CA ALA A 13 -13.75 4.73 0.05
C ALA A 13 -15.17 5.20 0.42
N GLU A 14 -16.09 4.26 0.60
CA GLU A 14 -17.46 4.52 1.09
C GLU A 14 -17.42 5.12 2.50
N TYR A 15 -16.73 4.45 3.43
CA TYR A 15 -16.56 4.91 4.81
C TYR A 15 -16.05 6.35 4.91
N ILE A 16 -15.02 6.71 4.13
CA ILE A 16 -14.44 8.05 4.18
C ILE A 16 -15.39 9.10 3.61
N GLN A 17 -16.13 8.78 2.55
CA GLN A 17 -17.08 9.69 1.95
C GLN A 17 -18.26 9.96 2.88
N GLU A 18 -18.83 8.92 3.48
CA GLU A 18 -19.89 9.03 4.50
C GLU A 18 -19.42 9.82 5.71
N LYS A 19 -18.27 9.45 6.29
CA LYS A 19 -17.73 10.11 7.49
C LYS A 19 -17.47 11.60 7.30
N LYS A 20 -17.03 12.00 6.11
CA LYS A 20 -16.73 13.40 5.79
C LYS A 20 -17.92 14.14 5.21
N ASN A 21 -19.03 13.45 4.94
CA ASN A 21 -20.16 13.99 4.20
C ASN A 21 -19.74 14.64 2.87
N ILE A 22 -18.88 13.95 2.12
CA ILE A 22 -18.38 14.41 0.81
C ILE A 22 -18.59 13.34 -0.25
N THR A 23 -18.77 13.78 -1.49
CA THR A 23 -18.75 12.91 -2.66
C THR A 23 -17.51 13.19 -3.49
N HIS A 24 -16.64 12.19 -3.64
CA HIS A 24 -15.53 12.27 -4.56
C HIS A 24 -15.99 11.83 -5.94
N SER A 25 -16.41 12.78 -6.78
CA SER A 25 -16.96 12.52 -8.11
C SER A 25 -16.04 11.74 -9.06
N LYS A 26 -14.72 11.77 -8.81
CA LYS A 26 -13.72 11.01 -9.57
C LYS A 26 -13.56 9.57 -9.09
N TRP A 27 -13.97 9.26 -7.86
CA TRP A 27 -13.91 7.91 -7.34
C TRP A 27 -14.92 7.03 -8.07
N LYS A 28 -14.44 5.85 -8.47
CA LYS A 28 -15.28 4.76 -8.94
C LYS A 28 -14.84 3.51 -8.17
N PRO A 29 -15.76 2.64 -7.74
CA PRO A 29 -15.36 1.37 -7.14
C PRO A 29 -14.38 0.61 -8.03
N VAL A 30 -13.49 -0.14 -7.41
CA VAL A 30 -12.62 -1.10 -8.10
C VAL A 30 -13.46 -2.33 -8.41
N GLU A 31 -13.88 -2.44 -9.66
CA GLU A 31 -14.82 -3.48 -10.10
C GLU A 31 -14.11 -4.84 -10.23
N PHE A 32 -12.89 -4.82 -10.79
CA PHE A 32 -12.13 -6.01 -11.15
C PHE A 32 -10.82 -6.12 -10.36
N VAL A 33 -10.43 -7.35 -9.99
CA VAL A 33 -9.19 -7.59 -9.21
C VAL A 33 -7.94 -7.21 -9.98
N GLU A 34 -8.00 -7.27 -11.31
CA GLU A 34 -6.98 -6.88 -12.26
C GLU A 34 -6.56 -5.41 -12.07
N GLU A 35 -7.45 -4.53 -11.64
CA GLU A 35 -7.08 -3.14 -11.34
C GLU A 35 -6.10 -3.04 -10.16
N ILE A 36 -6.26 -3.90 -9.13
CA ILE A 36 -5.31 -3.97 -8.02
C ILE A 36 -3.97 -4.55 -8.49
N TRP A 37 -3.99 -5.55 -9.37
CA TRP A 37 -2.76 -6.08 -9.99
C TRP A 37 -2.05 -5.03 -10.83
N ASN A 38 -2.78 -4.26 -11.63
CA ASN A 38 -2.24 -3.16 -12.42
C ASN A 38 -1.65 -2.06 -11.53
N PHE A 39 -2.35 -1.69 -10.45
CA PHE A 39 -1.86 -0.75 -9.46
C PHE A 39 -0.55 -1.21 -8.81
N LEU A 40 -0.48 -2.47 -8.37
CA LEU A 40 0.74 -3.06 -7.80
C LEU A 40 1.87 -3.14 -8.83
N SER A 41 1.55 -3.47 -10.09
CA SER A 41 2.53 -3.50 -11.18
C SER A 41 3.14 -2.13 -11.43
N VAL A 42 2.33 -1.06 -11.41
CA VAL A 42 2.81 0.32 -11.50
C VAL A 42 3.74 0.65 -10.33
N MET A 43 3.34 0.32 -9.09
CA MET A 43 4.18 0.51 -7.89
C MET A 43 5.53 -0.22 -7.99
N LEU A 44 5.54 -1.44 -8.53
CA LEU A 44 6.76 -2.22 -8.76
C LEU A 44 7.67 -1.56 -9.79
N ILE A 45 7.13 -1.11 -10.93
CA ILE A 45 7.91 -0.39 -11.95
C ILE A 45 8.53 0.88 -11.37
N MET A 46 7.75 1.66 -10.61
CA MET A 46 8.22 2.88 -9.94
C MET A 46 9.31 2.60 -8.89
N SER A 47 9.33 1.41 -8.30
CA SER A 47 10.37 1.02 -7.34
C SER A 47 11.74 0.85 -7.99
N ILE A 48 11.74 0.42 -9.26
CA ILE A 48 12.93 0.14 -10.09
C ILE A 48 13.36 1.41 -10.84
N ALA A 49 12.45 2.02 -11.61
CA ALA A 49 12.74 3.17 -12.47
C ALA A 49 12.25 4.47 -11.83
N ARG A 50 13.00 5.02 -10.87
CA ARG A 50 12.55 6.15 -10.04
C ARG A 50 12.59 7.50 -10.77
N LEU A 51 11.43 8.14 -10.91
CA LEU A 51 11.30 9.54 -11.35
C LEU A 51 11.15 10.51 -10.18
N PRO A 52 11.48 11.82 -10.36
CA PRO A 52 11.45 12.81 -9.28
C PRO A 52 10.08 12.98 -8.62
N LYS A 53 8.99 12.97 -9.39
CA LYS A 53 7.62 13.03 -8.87
C LYS A 53 6.79 11.87 -9.40
N MET A 54 5.81 11.46 -8.59
CA MET A 54 4.84 10.42 -8.98
C MET A 54 4.05 10.80 -10.24
N SER A 55 3.75 12.08 -10.46
CA SER A 55 3.06 12.53 -11.67
C SER A 55 3.91 12.38 -12.93
N ASP A 56 5.23 12.37 -12.81
CA ASP A 56 6.15 12.42 -13.95
C ASP A 56 6.12 11.13 -14.76
N TYR A 57 5.68 10.01 -14.18
CA TYR A 57 5.49 8.74 -14.89
C TYR A 57 4.42 8.81 -16.00
N TRP A 58 3.51 9.78 -15.91
CA TRP A 58 2.49 10.01 -16.94
C TRP A 58 2.76 11.26 -17.80
N ALA A 59 3.93 11.90 -17.65
CA ALA A 59 4.26 13.08 -18.42
C ALA A 59 4.45 12.77 -19.91
N SER A 60 4.04 13.70 -20.77
CA SER A 60 4.29 13.64 -22.22
C SER A 60 5.71 14.06 -22.61
N ASN A 61 6.46 14.66 -21.68
CA ASN A 61 7.86 15.04 -21.91
C ASN A 61 8.68 13.77 -22.22
N PRO A 62 9.41 13.69 -23.35
CA PRO A 62 10.21 12.52 -23.73
C PRO A 62 11.33 12.15 -22.74
N MET A 63 11.79 13.10 -21.92
CA MET A 63 12.78 12.86 -20.87
C MET A 63 12.17 12.27 -19.58
N LEU A 64 10.84 12.28 -19.50
CA LEU A 64 10.04 11.72 -18.41
C LEU A 64 9.03 10.73 -18.98
N GLY A 65 8.06 10.34 -18.17
CA GLY A 65 7.05 9.39 -18.58
C GLY A 65 7.57 7.95 -18.61
N ASN A 66 6.64 7.01 -18.50
CA ASN A 66 6.92 5.60 -18.69
C ASN A 66 5.77 4.99 -19.49
N ASP A 67 6.08 4.52 -20.69
CA ASP A 67 5.06 4.05 -21.64
C ASP A 67 4.30 2.84 -21.12
N MET A 68 4.96 1.96 -20.37
CA MET A 68 4.30 0.82 -19.75
C MET A 68 3.29 1.29 -18.70
N ILE A 69 3.70 2.18 -17.78
CA ILE A 69 2.80 2.74 -16.76
C ILE A 69 1.60 3.45 -17.40
N LYS A 70 1.84 4.28 -18.42
CA LYS A 70 0.78 5.01 -19.14
C LYS A 70 -0.25 4.06 -19.77
N ARG A 71 0.19 2.93 -20.33
CA ARG A 71 -0.68 1.92 -20.93
C ARG A 71 -1.41 1.07 -19.90
N THR A 72 -0.78 0.81 -18.75
CA THR A 72 -1.36 -0.03 -17.69
C THR A 72 -2.49 0.65 -16.93
N MET A 73 -2.33 1.92 -16.54
CA MET A 73 -3.33 2.63 -15.74
C MET A 73 -3.20 4.14 -15.92
N THR A 74 -4.30 4.87 -15.95
CA THR A 74 -4.26 6.34 -16.00
C THR A 74 -3.76 6.91 -14.67
N ARG A 75 -3.10 8.08 -14.72
CA ARG A 75 -2.63 8.80 -13.53
C ARG A 75 -3.76 8.99 -12.52
N ASP A 76 -4.89 9.51 -12.98
CA ASP A 76 -6.01 9.86 -12.10
C ASP A 76 -6.60 8.60 -11.43
N ARG A 77 -6.73 7.49 -12.17
CA ARG A 77 -7.17 6.22 -11.59
C ARG A 77 -6.19 5.69 -10.54
N PHE A 78 -4.89 5.73 -10.84
CA PHE A 78 -3.85 5.32 -9.89
C PHE A 78 -3.91 6.15 -8.60
N MET A 79 -4.06 7.47 -8.72
CA MET A 79 -4.14 8.38 -7.56
C MET A 79 -5.41 8.17 -6.73
N GLU A 80 -6.54 7.87 -7.36
CA GLU A 80 -7.77 7.53 -6.66
C GLU A 80 -7.65 6.19 -5.92
N ILE A 81 -7.09 5.15 -6.54
CA ILE A 81 -6.81 3.88 -5.85
C ILE A 81 -5.82 4.10 -4.71
N LEU A 82 -4.74 4.85 -4.93
CA LEU A 82 -3.75 5.15 -3.90
C LEU A 82 -4.36 5.87 -2.69
N ARG A 83 -5.32 6.79 -2.91
CA ARG A 83 -6.00 7.52 -1.85
C ARG A 83 -6.78 6.60 -0.91
N TYR A 84 -7.40 5.56 -1.46
CA TYR A 84 -8.31 4.68 -0.74
C TYR A 84 -7.76 3.28 -0.48
N PHE A 85 -6.54 3.01 -0.94
CA PHE A 85 -5.91 1.72 -0.80
C PHE A 85 -5.93 1.26 0.66
N HIS A 86 -6.59 0.13 0.90
CA HIS A 86 -6.85 -0.34 2.26
C HIS A 86 -6.77 -1.86 2.32
N LEU A 87 -6.07 -2.39 3.34
CA LEU A 87 -5.73 -3.80 3.44
C LEU A 87 -6.64 -4.56 4.42
N SER A 88 -7.15 -3.90 5.46
CA SER A 88 -8.00 -4.47 6.51
C SER A 88 -9.48 -4.17 6.30
N ASN A 89 -10.37 -4.97 6.92
CA ASN A 89 -11.77 -4.60 6.98
C ASN A 89 -11.94 -3.43 7.96
N ARG A 90 -12.37 -2.27 7.45
CA ARG A 90 -12.53 -1.06 8.27
C ARG A 90 -13.55 -1.21 9.40
N GLU A 91 -14.55 -2.07 9.21
CA GLU A 91 -15.62 -2.32 10.20
C GLU A 91 -15.11 -3.11 11.42
N GLU A 92 -14.04 -3.87 11.25
CA GLU A 92 -13.42 -4.69 12.30
C GLU A 92 -12.26 -3.96 13.01
N GLU A 93 -11.92 -2.75 12.54
CA GLU A 93 -10.82 -2.00 13.11
C GLU A 93 -11.18 -1.39 14.47
N LYS A 94 -10.40 -1.77 15.48
CA LYS A 94 -10.49 -1.27 16.84
C LYS A 94 -9.77 0.06 17.00
N ASN A 95 -10.31 0.93 17.85
CA ASN A 95 -9.66 2.16 18.27
C ASN A 95 -8.58 1.87 19.33
N PRO A 96 -7.60 2.77 19.53
CA PRO A 96 -6.54 2.58 20.53
C PRO A 96 -7.02 2.35 21.96
N GLN A 97 -8.25 2.76 22.28
CA GLN A 97 -8.87 2.59 23.61
C GLN A 97 -9.62 1.27 23.76
N ASP A 98 -9.89 0.57 22.66
CA ASP A 98 -10.72 -0.64 22.67
C ASP A 98 -9.88 -1.86 23.11
N GLU A 99 -10.51 -2.77 23.86
CA GLU A 99 -9.85 -4.00 24.31
C GLU A 99 -9.38 -4.86 23.12
N GLY A 100 -8.13 -5.30 23.16
CA GLY A 100 -7.51 -6.08 22.08
C GLY A 100 -7.14 -5.25 20.86
N TYR A 101 -6.99 -3.92 20.99
CA TYR A 101 -6.37 -3.09 19.97
C TYR A 101 -4.95 -3.57 19.62
N ASN A 102 -4.68 -3.70 18.32
CA ASN A 102 -3.34 -3.90 17.79
C ASN A 102 -3.03 -2.77 16.80
N ILE A 103 -1.88 -2.10 16.97
CA ILE A 103 -1.44 -1.05 16.04
C ILE A 103 -1.21 -1.59 14.61
N MET A 104 -0.86 -2.88 14.49
CA MET A 104 -0.62 -3.54 13.22
C MET A 104 -1.88 -4.13 12.56
N GLN A 105 -3.06 -4.00 13.17
CA GLN A 105 -4.31 -4.60 12.67
C GLN A 105 -4.63 -4.25 11.20
N LYS A 106 -4.16 -3.09 10.73
CA LYS A 106 -4.35 -2.65 9.34
C LYS A 106 -3.49 -3.41 8.34
N LEU A 107 -2.36 -3.93 8.77
CA LEU A 107 -1.42 -4.70 7.95
C LEU A 107 -1.56 -6.20 8.18
N ASP A 108 -2.05 -6.61 9.35
CA ASP A 108 -2.09 -8.01 9.79
C ASP A 108 -2.75 -8.96 8.78
N PRO A 109 -3.90 -8.65 8.15
CA PRO A 109 -4.50 -9.55 7.16
C PRO A 109 -3.56 -9.87 6.01
N PHE A 110 -2.87 -8.85 5.52
CA PHE A 110 -1.90 -8.97 4.43
C PHE A 110 -0.62 -9.69 4.88
N MET A 111 -0.10 -9.33 6.06
CA MET A 111 1.10 -9.96 6.63
C MET A 111 0.90 -11.44 6.95
N LYS A 112 -0.31 -11.84 7.34
CA LYS A 112 -0.67 -13.25 7.57
C LYS A 112 -0.55 -14.05 6.28
N ASP A 113 -1.15 -13.56 5.18
CA ASP A 113 -1.05 -14.20 3.87
C ASP A 113 0.41 -14.31 3.40
N LEU A 114 1.21 -13.26 3.57
CA LEU A 114 2.62 -13.28 3.19
C LEU A 114 3.43 -14.31 3.99
N LYS A 115 3.29 -14.32 5.32
CA LYS A 115 4.01 -15.26 6.19
C LYS A 115 3.69 -16.71 5.82
N LEU A 116 2.42 -17.02 5.59
CA LEU A 116 2.00 -18.36 5.18
C LEU A 116 2.63 -18.76 3.83
N ASN A 117 2.65 -17.86 2.86
CA ASN A 117 3.27 -18.12 1.57
C ASN A 117 4.80 -18.27 1.67
N PHE A 118 5.48 -17.44 2.46
CA PHE A 118 6.92 -17.57 2.66
C PHE A 118 7.29 -18.92 3.28
N LEU A 119 6.58 -19.34 4.34
CA LEU A 119 6.80 -20.64 4.97
C LEU A 119 6.48 -21.82 4.04
N LYS A 120 5.48 -21.66 3.16
CA LYS A 120 5.09 -22.69 2.20
C LYS A 120 6.12 -22.87 1.08
N HIS A 121 6.73 -21.78 0.62
CA HIS A 121 7.56 -21.78 -0.59
C HIS A 121 9.06 -21.72 -0.32
N PHE A 122 9.47 -21.46 0.91
CA PHE A 122 10.88 -21.41 1.27
C PHE A 122 11.18 -22.36 2.43
N SER A 123 12.10 -23.29 2.20
CA SER A 123 12.70 -24.10 3.26
C SER A 123 14.04 -23.49 3.63
N PRO A 124 14.25 -23.13 4.92
CA PRO A 124 15.50 -22.50 5.34
C PRO A 124 16.69 -23.45 5.20
N TYR A 125 17.87 -22.87 4.94
CA TYR A 125 19.15 -23.58 4.98
C TYR A 125 19.65 -23.73 6.43
N ARG A 126 20.74 -24.46 6.62
CA ARG A 126 21.33 -24.72 7.95
C ARG A 126 21.81 -23.44 8.63
N GLU A 127 22.47 -22.55 7.88
CA GLU A 127 22.97 -21.27 8.39
C GLU A 127 21.97 -20.15 8.12
N LEU A 128 21.49 -19.52 9.18
CA LEU A 128 20.57 -18.39 9.12
C LEU A 128 21.18 -17.17 9.81
N SER A 129 20.95 -16.00 9.24
CA SER A 129 21.27 -14.72 9.87
C SER A 129 19.96 -14.00 10.18
N ILE A 130 19.84 -13.46 11.39
CA ILE A 130 18.70 -12.68 11.83
C ILE A 130 19.20 -11.28 12.15
N ASP A 131 18.67 -10.29 11.46
CA ASP A 131 18.99 -8.89 11.67
C ASP A 131 17.74 -8.03 11.40
N GLU A 132 17.80 -6.78 11.84
CA GLU A 132 16.71 -5.81 11.76
C GLU A 132 16.72 -5.10 10.40
N ALA A 133 15.58 -5.10 9.72
CA ALA A 133 15.36 -4.28 8.54
C ALA A 133 14.72 -2.94 8.92
N LEU A 134 15.19 -1.85 8.33
CA LEU A 134 14.68 -0.50 8.59
C LEU A 134 14.00 0.11 7.38
N ILE A 135 12.76 0.57 7.59
CA ILE A 135 12.02 1.34 6.61
C ILE A 135 11.96 2.78 7.10
N LYS A 136 12.57 3.69 6.34
CA LYS A 136 12.58 5.13 6.64
C LYS A 136 11.16 5.70 6.59
N TYR A 137 10.71 6.37 7.65
CA TYR A 137 9.39 6.97 7.73
C TYR A 137 9.38 8.23 8.58
N LYS A 138 8.84 9.33 8.03
CA LYS A 138 8.82 10.67 8.64
C LYS A 138 7.43 11.12 9.16
N GLY A 139 6.47 10.20 9.28
CA GLY A 139 5.11 10.53 9.71
C GLY A 139 4.88 10.35 11.22
N ARG A 140 3.66 10.65 11.66
CA ARG A 140 3.23 10.47 13.05
C ARG A 140 2.68 9.07 13.24
N LEU A 141 3.52 8.15 13.70
CA LEU A 141 3.13 6.78 14.02
C LEU A 141 3.86 6.35 15.30
N GLY A 142 3.12 5.76 16.25
CA GLY A 142 3.63 5.47 17.60
C GLY A 142 4.75 4.42 17.68
N ILE A 143 4.95 3.63 16.60
CA ILE A 143 6.01 2.62 16.50
C ILE A 143 7.28 3.12 15.79
N VAL A 144 7.32 4.38 15.38
CA VAL A 144 8.51 4.95 14.73
C VAL A 144 9.58 5.19 15.78
N GLN A 145 10.74 4.58 15.58
CA GLN A 145 11.88 4.70 16.48
C GLN A 145 13.01 5.50 15.83
N TYR A 146 13.64 6.36 16.63
CA TYR A 146 14.85 7.08 16.22
C TYR A 146 16.08 6.21 16.49
N MET A 147 16.80 5.84 15.42
CA MET A 147 18.04 5.06 15.51
C MET A 147 19.24 5.89 15.00
N PRO A 148 20.01 6.54 15.89
CA PRO A 148 21.05 7.50 15.52
C PRO A 148 22.21 6.89 14.72
N MET A 149 22.46 5.59 14.92
CA MET A 149 23.57 4.86 14.30
C MET A 149 23.21 4.24 12.94
N LYS A 150 21.95 4.31 12.51
CA LYS A 150 21.50 3.73 11.23
C LYS A 150 21.35 4.85 10.18
N PRO A 151 21.56 4.57 8.88
CA PRO A 151 21.50 5.59 7.83
C PRO A 151 20.10 6.21 7.66
N ALA A 152 19.04 5.48 8.00
CA ALA A 152 17.65 5.95 8.00
C ALA A 152 17.28 6.66 9.31
N LYS A 153 17.97 7.75 9.66
CA LYS A 153 17.81 8.44 10.96
C LYS A 153 16.45 9.11 11.17
N ARG A 154 15.78 9.55 10.10
CA ARG A 154 14.48 10.22 10.09
C ARG A 154 13.83 10.01 8.75
#